data_AF-A0A402D765-F1
#
_entry.id   AF-A0A402D765-F1
#
_cell.length_a   1.000
_cell.length_b   1.000
_cell.length_c   1.000
_cell.angle_alpha   90.00
_cell.angle_beta   90.00
_cell.angle_gamma   90.00
#
_symmetry.space_group_name_H-M   'P 1'
#
loop_
_entity.id
_entity.type
_entity.pdbx_description
1 polymer ?
#
loop_
_entity_poly.entity_id
_entity_poly.type
_entity_poly.pdbx_seq_one_letter_code
_entity_poly.pdbx_strand_id
1 'polypeptide(L)'
;MKITLSDSGMGSLQYHGDELLSDGALSVQHVTLSGAGGQSRDGDLKPLASKIDPSTRKIKNTYSWGAVSCAYEVKADRLSLTIGVLNTSPATISGIWIQPLALKFPQAPKDWTPNAVYMGANLGAPTISYANYGSGAVAVCNEDFARPLLMGFPGRADLQTRPIWVCSSNIGWMSQQLDSRIVRPIAPGGYDLYHISLRFGAPAATQKSLTADLLKKFEATYPPTLQWKDRRPIGTLHLAVSEPQYHSASNPRGWLMEPTMDVVSERGRAAFRKRIMDYADESVKFLQEMNAQGMVTWDIEGEEYPQATTYIGDPRLTKTLAPEMDAIADEYFKKFTDAGLKTGLCVRPQILRHTAAATEQTEISDPAKVVGVLYDKMVYAHKRWGCTLFYVDSNGDPNVPYDPAIFHNVAVKLKKSGISALIMPEHQNTRYYADTAPYDELRLGVTTTPADIRDVYPGAFSAIYAPDGPLDKDHDALVAAVKRGDILMFRGWWADPQNPQISKIYQDAGR
;
A
#
# COMPACT_ATOMS: atom_id res chain seq x y z
N MET A 1 10.72 -14.86 30.76
CA MET A 1 9.75 -15.88 30.31
C MET A 1 10.21 -17.31 30.61
N LYS A 2 9.30 -18.29 30.77
CA LYS A 2 9.61 -19.73 30.94
C LYS A 2 8.67 -20.60 30.09
N ILE A 3 9.19 -21.69 29.53
CA ILE A 3 8.37 -22.71 28.84
C ILE A 3 8.75 -24.11 29.29
N THR A 4 7.80 -25.04 29.23
CA THR A 4 8.06 -26.50 29.34
C THR A 4 7.42 -27.23 28.17
N LEU A 5 7.93 -28.42 27.84
CA LEU A 5 7.28 -29.34 26.92
C LEU A 5 6.68 -30.51 27.72
N SER A 6 5.54 -31.01 27.25
CA SER A 6 4.87 -32.22 27.71
C SER A 6 4.91 -33.29 26.61
N ASP A 7 4.34 -34.47 26.88
CA ASP A 7 4.20 -35.54 25.89
C ASP A 7 3.19 -35.21 24.76
N SER A 8 2.44 -34.11 24.91
CA SER A 8 1.41 -33.67 23.95
C SER A 8 1.74 -32.34 23.25
N GLY A 9 2.80 -31.64 23.64
CA GLY A 9 3.24 -30.40 23.00
C GLY A 9 3.92 -29.45 23.96
N MET A 10 3.67 -28.14 23.83
CA MET A 10 4.03 -27.20 24.89
C MET A 10 3.19 -27.49 26.14
N GLY A 11 3.84 -27.61 27.29
CA GLY A 11 3.16 -27.92 28.56
C GLY A 11 2.84 -26.68 29.39
N SER A 12 3.64 -25.62 29.25
CA SER A 12 3.47 -24.35 29.95
C SER A 12 4.15 -23.22 29.19
N LEU A 13 3.57 -22.03 29.26
CA LEU A 13 4.13 -20.76 28.80
C LEU A 13 3.86 -19.70 29.86
N GLN A 14 4.88 -19.34 30.63
CA GLN A 14 4.76 -18.37 31.71
C GLN A 14 5.51 -17.08 31.43
N TYR A 15 4.83 -15.97 31.74
CA TYR A 15 5.43 -14.64 31.71
C TYR A 15 5.04 -13.87 32.98
N HIS A 16 6.04 -13.44 33.74
CA HIS A 16 5.87 -12.68 35.00
C HIS A 16 4.87 -13.30 36.02
N GLY A 17 4.76 -14.63 36.04
CA GLY A 17 3.89 -15.37 36.97
C GLY A 17 2.53 -15.75 36.38
N ASP A 18 2.14 -15.16 35.25
CA ASP A 18 0.94 -15.55 34.53
C ASP A 18 1.22 -16.81 33.69
N GLU A 19 0.36 -17.83 33.81
CA GLU A 19 0.30 -18.97 32.90
C GLU A 19 -0.57 -18.57 31.70
N LEU A 20 0.06 -18.48 30.53
CA LEU A 20 -0.55 -17.98 29.31
C LEU A 20 -0.87 -19.09 28.30
N LEU A 21 -0.51 -20.35 28.56
CA LEU A 21 -0.82 -21.43 27.64
C LEU A 21 -2.25 -21.95 27.87
N SER A 22 -3.05 -22.01 26.80
CA SER A 22 -4.30 -22.77 26.81
C SER A 22 -4.13 -24.16 26.20
N ASP A 23 -3.39 -24.23 25.09
CA ASP A 23 -3.17 -25.45 24.32
C ASP A 23 -1.79 -25.36 23.65
N GLY A 24 -0.93 -26.34 23.91
CA GLY A 24 0.40 -26.42 23.34
C GLY A 24 0.52 -27.39 22.17
N ALA A 25 -0.58 -27.98 21.70
CA ALA A 25 -0.56 -28.90 20.58
C ALA A 25 -0.25 -28.17 19.27
N LEU A 26 0.83 -28.58 18.59
CA LEU A 26 1.06 -28.21 17.19
C LEU A 26 0.00 -28.92 16.34
N SER A 27 -0.78 -28.18 15.57
CA SER A 27 -1.84 -28.75 14.73
C SER A 27 -1.95 -28.06 13.38
N VAL A 28 -2.44 -28.81 12.38
CA VAL A 28 -2.78 -28.29 11.06
C VAL A 28 -4.29 -28.12 11.02
N GLN A 29 -4.73 -26.90 10.77
CA GLN A 29 -6.15 -26.51 10.75
C GLN A 29 -6.74 -26.65 9.34
N HIS A 30 -5.91 -26.52 8.31
CA HIS A 30 -6.29 -26.70 6.92
C HIS A 30 -5.06 -27.00 6.08
N VAL A 31 -5.23 -27.79 5.02
CA VAL A 31 -4.20 -28.02 4.00
C VAL A 31 -4.86 -28.31 2.65
N THR A 32 -4.50 -27.55 1.64
CA THR A 32 -4.98 -27.73 0.27
C THR A 32 -3.87 -28.35 -0.57
N LEU A 33 -4.19 -29.45 -1.26
CA LEU A 33 -3.30 -30.16 -2.18
C LEU A 33 -3.82 -29.98 -3.60
N SER A 34 -3.01 -29.39 -4.47
CA SER A 34 -3.34 -29.17 -5.88
C SER A 34 -2.53 -30.10 -6.79
N GLY A 35 -3.23 -30.91 -7.58
CA GLY A 35 -2.61 -31.82 -8.55
C GLY A 35 -2.25 -31.14 -9.87
N ALA A 36 -1.51 -31.84 -10.74
CA ALA A 36 -1.05 -31.34 -12.04
C ALA A 36 -2.19 -30.92 -13.00
N GLY A 37 -3.40 -31.44 -12.81
CA GLY A 37 -4.59 -31.07 -13.59
C GLY A 37 -5.40 -29.89 -13.03
N GLY A 38 -4.88 -29.16 -12.04
CA GLY A 38 -5.56 -28.01 -11.42
C GLY A 38 -6.65 -28.35 -10.39
N GLN A 39 -6.98 -29.63 -10.23
CA GLN A 39 -7.89 -30.07 -9.17
C GLN A 39 -7.25 -29.88 -7.80
N SER A 40 -8.02 -29.32 -6.87
CA SER A 40 -7.63 -29.14 -5.47
C SER A 40 -8.45 -30.04 -4.57
N ARG A 41 -7.81 -30.59 -3.54
CA ARG A 41 -8.45 -31.41 -2.50
C ARG A 41 -7.85 -31.08 -1.14
N ASP A 42 -8.61 -31.35 -0.09
CA ASP A 42 -8.09 -31.25 1.27
C ASP A 42 -7.14 -32.43 1.56
N GLY A 43 -6.08 -32.16 2.31
CA GLY A 43 -5.25 -33.19 2.92
C GLY A 43 -5.75 -33.57 4.31
N ASP A 44 -5.32 -34.74 4.79
CA ASP A 44 -5.68 -35.23 6.12
C ASP A 44 -5.07 -34.34 7.22
N LEU A 45 -5.91 -33.87 8.14
CA LEU A 45 -5.51 -33.00 9.24
C LEU A 45 -5.09 -33.78 10.50
N LYS A 46 -5.33 -35.10 10.54
CA LYS A 46 -4.95 -35.95 11.66
C LYS A 46 -3.52 -36.43 11.48
N PRO A 47 -2.62 -36.20 12.46
CA PRO A 47 -1.27 -36.74 12.38
C PRO A 47 -1.31 -38.27 12.49
N LEU A 48 -0.52 -38.93 11.64
CA LEU A 48 -0.23 -40.36 11.73
C LEU A 48 0.72 -40.67 12.90
N ALA A 49 1.60 -39.72 13.21
CA ALA A 49 2.53 -39.81 14.34
C ALA A 49 2.95 -38.41 14.80
N SER A 50 3.13 -38.25 16.11
CA SER A 50 3.71 -37.07 16.73
C SER A 50 4.97 -37.47 17.48
N LYS A 51 6.06 -36.73 17.24
CA LYS A 51 7.33 -36.88 17.95
C LYS A 51 7.69 -35.57 18.63
N ILE A 52 7.99 -35.65 19.91
CA ILE A 52 8.47 -34.53 20.71
C ILE A 52 9.91 -34.81 21.09
N ASP A 53 10.77 -33.84 20.88
CA ASP A 53 12.16 -33.85 21.32
C ASP A 53 12.36 -32.73 22.34
N PRO A 54 12.33 -33.05 23.65
CA PRO A 54 12.54 -32.08 24.71
C PRO A 54 13.93 -31.42 24.67
N SER A 55 14.94 -32.11 24.16
CA SER A 55 16.32 -31.62 24.13
C SER A 55 16.51 -30.49 23.12
N THR A 56 15.84 -30.60 21.97
CA THR A 56 15.85 -29.57 20.92
C THR A 56 14.61 -28.67 20.95
N ARG A 57 13.73 -28.87 21.94
CA ARG A 57 12.43 -28.22 22.09
C ARG A 57 11.63 -28.21 20.80
N LYS A 58 11.55 -29.37 20.15
CA LYS A 58 10.96 -29.53 18.82
C LYS A 58 9.81 -30.51 18.85
N ILE A 59 8.69 -30.11 18.26
CA ILE A 59 7.56 -30.98 17.96
C ILE A 59 7.57 -31.27 16.47
N LYS A 60 7.31 -32.52 16.08
CA LYS A 60 7.10 -32.92 14.68
C LYS A 60 5.88 -33.82 14.58
N ASN A 61 4.91 -33.39 13.79
CA ASN A 61 3.77 -34.19 13.37
C ASN A 61 3.98 -34.67 11.94
N THR A 62 3.71 -35.95 11.71
CA THR A 62 3.73 -36.59 10.38
C THR A 62 2.31 -36.84 9.92
N TYR A 63 2.02 -36.47 8.68
CA TYR A 63 0.72 -36.59 8.02
C TYR A 63 0.85 -37.48 6.78
N SER A 64 -0.27 -37.92 6.22
CA SER A 64 -0.27 -38.72 4.98
C SER A 64 0.30 -37.96 3.77
N TRP A 65 0.30 -36.63 3.80
CA TRP A 65 0.80 -35.76 2.74
C TRP A 65 2.18 -35.14 3.04
N GLY A 66 2.72 -35.28 4.25
CA GLY A 66 3.93 -34.54 4.63
C GLY A 66 4.23 -34.52 6.12
N ALA A 67 4.92 -33.48 6.58
CA ALA A 67 5.20 -33.27 7.99
C ALA A 67 5.22 -31.78 8.33
N VAL A 68 4.76 -31.45 9.55
CA VAL A 68 4.90 -30.13 10.15
C VAL A 68 5.71 -30.25 11.42
N SER A 69 6.68 -29.36 11.60
CA SER A 69 7.46 -29.28 12.82
C SER A 69 7.52 -27.86 13.35
N CYS A 70 7.65 -27.70 14.66
CA CYS A 70 7.87 -26.41 15.30
C CYS A 70 8.99 -26.57 16.33
N ALA A 71 10.03 -25.76 16.21
CA ALA A 71 11.09 -25.63 17.21
C ALA A 71 10.92 -24.31 17.97
N TYR A 72 11.02 -24.38 19.30
CA TYR A 72 10.82 -23.24 20.20
C TYR A 72 12.13 -22.79 20.83
N GLU A 73 12.44 -21.50 20.69
CA GLU A 73 13.61 -20.88 21.32
C GLU A 73 13.17 -19.73 22.23
N VAL A 74 13.71 -19.69 23.45
CA VAL A 74 13.44 -18.61 24.41
C VAL A 74 14.69 -17.75 24.54
N LYS A 75 14.54 -16.45 24.28
CA LYS A 75 15.58 -15.45 24.54
C LYS A 75 14.96 -14.25 25.27
N ALA A 76 15.29 -14.13 26.56
CA ALA A 76 14.67 -13.15 27.46
C ALA A 76 13.13 -13.22 27.41
N ASP A 77 12.48 -12.18 26.88
CA ASP A 77 11.02 -12.04 26.80
C ASP A 77 10.48 -12.32 25.40
N ARG A 78 11.28 -12.97 24.55
CA ARG A 78 10.92 -13.43 23.21
C ARG A 78 10.89 -14.94 23.14
N LEU A 79 9.79 -15.48 22.60
CA LEU A 79 9.65 -16.87 22.17
C LEU A 79 9.70 -16.89 20.64
N SER A 80 10.75 -17.45 20.06
CA SER A 80 10.86 -17.67 18.61
C SER A 80 10.34 -19.06 18.26
N LEU A 81 9.58 -19.14 17.17
CA LEU A 81 9.03 -20.35 16.59
C LEU A 81 9.60 -20.51 15.19
N THR A 82 10.25 -21.63 14.94
CA THR A 82 10.67 -22.04 13.59
C THR A 82 9.77 -23.19 13.14
N ILE A 83 8.83 -22.88 12.25
CA ILE A 83 7.85 -23.84 11.75
C ILE A 83 8.33 -24.38 10.40
N GLY A 84 8.61 -25.67 10.32
CA GLY A 84 9.00 -26.33 9.07
C GLY A 84 7.87 -27.16 8.49
N VAL A 85 7.60 -27.00 7.20
CA VAL A 85 6.59 -27.77 6.45
C VAL A 85 7.27 -28.55 5.34
N LEU A 86 7.19 -29.87 5.39
CA LEU A 86 7.70 -30.78 4.36
C LEU A 86 6.51 -31.37 3.61
N ASN A 87 6.54 -31.27 2.27
CA ASN A 87 5.58 -31.92 1.40
C ASN A 87 6.18 -33.24 0.87
N THR A 88 5.64 -34.38 1.27
CA THR A 88 6.07 -35.70 0.75
C THR A 88 5.08 -36.26 -0.27
N SER A 89 3.99 -35.54 -0.55
CA SER A 89 2.97 -35.95 -1.51
C SER A 89 3.41 -35.63 -2.96
N PRO A 90 2.79 -36.28 -3.96
CA PRO A 90 2.99 -35.93 -5.37
C PRO A 90 2.25 -34.66 -5.80
N ALA A 91 1.45 -34.05 -4.91
CA ALA A 91 0.70 -32.82 -5.18
C ALA A 91 1.40 -31.61 -4.57
N THR A 92 1.16 -30.41 -5.10
CA THR A 92 1.64 -29.16 -4.49
C THR A 92 0.76 -28.84 -3.28
N ILE A 93 1.34 -28.49 -2.13
CA ILE A 93 0.59 -27.82 -1.07
C ILE A 93 0.37 -26.38 -1.54
N SER A 94 -0.85 -26.04 -1.94
CA SER A 94 -1.21 -24.70 -2.40
C SER A 94 -1.61 -23.79 -1.23
N GLY A 95 -1.92 -24.36 -0.06
CA GLY A 95 -2.18 -23.64 1.16
C GLY A 95 -2.09 -24.53 2.40
N ILE A 96 -1.55 -24.01 3.50
CA ILE A 96 -1.55 -24.69 4.80
C ILE A 96 -1.77 -23.67 5.92
N TRP A 97 -2.65 -24.01 6.88
CA TRP A 97 -2.92 -23.21 8.08
C TRP A 97 -2.49 -24.01 9.30
N ILE A 98 -1.63 -23.41 10.11
CA ILE A 98 -0.97 -24.06 11.24
C ILE A 98 -1.34 -23.31 12.50
N GLN A 99 -1.75 -24.04 13.54
CA GLN A 99 -1.88 -23.55 14.89
C GLN A 99 -0.70 -24.09 15.71
N PRO A 100 0.33 -23.27 15.97
CA PRO A 100 1.48 -23.71 16.77
C PRO A 100 1.19 -23.80 18.27
N LEU A 101 0.22 -23.02 18.77
CA LEU A 101 -0.28 -23.01 20.15
C LEU A 101 -1.54 -22.12 20.26
N ALA A 102 -2.20 -22.17 21.41
CA ALA A 102 -3.23 -21.22 21.84
C ALA A 102 -2.88 -20.58 23.18
N LEU A 103 -3.14 -19.28 23.28
CA LEU A 103 -2.95 -18.49 24.49
C LEU A 103 -4.24 -18.40 25.30
N LYS A 104 -4.10 -18.34 26.63
CA LYS A 104 -5.11 -17.97 27.60
C LYS A 104 -4.67 -16.70 28.31
N PHE A 105 -5.35 -15.60 28.05
CA PHE A 105 -5.09 -14.33 28.71
C PHE A 105 -5.79 -14.29 30.08
N PRO A 106 -5.13 -13.77 31.14
CA PRO A 106 -5.75 -13.61 32.47
C PRO A 106 -7.02 -12.75 32.46
N GLN A 107 -7.11 -11.84 31.49
CA GLN A 107 -8.29 -11.04 31.18
C GLN A 107 -8.38 -10.82 29.68
N ALA A 108 -9.57 -10.47 29.19
CA ALA A 108 -9.76 -10.15 27.79
C ALA A 108 -8.80 -9.02 27.38
N PRO A 109 -8.06 -9.16 26.26
CA PRO A 109 -7.19 -8.08 25.83
C PRO A 109 -7.95 -6.79 25.57
N LYS A 110 -7.30 -5.67 25.90
CA LYS A 110 -7.85 -4.34 25.71
C LYS A 110 -8.20 -4.11 24.23
N ASP A 111 -9.33 -3.45 24.01
CA ASP A 111 -9.87 -3.08 22.69
C ASP A 111 -10.29 -4.27 21.81
N TRP A 112 -10.23 -5.51 22.32
CA TRP A 112 -10.72 -6.66 21.60
C TRP A 112 -12.24 -6.81 21.72
N THR A 113 -12.91 -6.98 20.58
CA THR A 113 -14.33 -7.32 20.49
C THR A 113 -14.54 -8.78 20.04
N PRO A 114 -15.65 -9.42 20.47
CA PRO A 114 -15.97 -10.79 20.05
C PRO A 114 -16.08 -10.92 18.53
N ASN A 115 -15.59 -12.04 18.00
CA ASN A 115 -15.54 -12.41 16.57
C ASN A 115 -14.68 -11.51 15.67
N ALA A 116 -14.16 -10.39 16.17
CA ALA A 116 -13.20 -9.59 15.42
C ALA A 116 -11.87 -10.32 15.23
N VAL A 117 -11.25 -10.01 14.10
CA VAL A 117 -10.04 -10.65 13.59
C VAL A 117 -8.83 -9.77 13.94
N TYR A 118 -7.83 -10.37 14.57
CA TYR A 118 -6.56 -9.70 14.88
C TYR A 118 -5.42 -10.43 14.16
N MET A 119 -5.57 -10.55 12.84
CA MET A 119 -4.58 -11.14 11.95
C MET A 119 -4.11 -10.08 10.94
N GLY A 120 -2.90 -10.25 10.42
CA GLY A 120 -2.37 -9.40 9.36
C GLY A 120 -1.58 -10.21 8.34
N ALA A 121 -1.32 -9.57 7.19
CA ALA A 121 -0.56 -10.12 6.07
C ALA A 121 0.71 -9.29 5.86
N ASN A 122 1.84 -9.91 5.51
CA ASN A 122 3.09 -9.17 5.23
C ASN A 122 3.23 -8.78 3.74
N LEU A 123 2.13 -8.36 3.13
CA LEU A 123 2.11 -7.83 1.77
C LEU A 123 2.35 -6.32 1.81
N GLY A 124 3.62 -5.93 1.98
CA GLY A 124 4.04 -4.53 2.02
C GLY A 124 4.04 -3.87 3.40
N ALA A 125 3.77 -4.61 4.48
CA ALA A 125 3.92 -4.11 5.85
C ALA A 125 4.48 -5.21 6.78
N PRO A 126 5.11 -4.85 7.92
CA PRO A 126 5.38 -5.79 8.99
C PRO A 126 4.05 -6.37 9.52
N THR A 127 3.97 -7.70 9.70
CA THR A 127 2.81 -8.30 10.36
C THR A 127 3.02 -8.39 11.86
N ILE A 128 2.22 -7.63 12.60
CA ILE A 128 2.24 -7.59 14.06
C ILE A 128 0.79 -7.70 14.55
N SER A 129 0.52 -8.71 15.38
CA SER A 129 -0.76 -8.84 16.08
C SER A 129 -0.54 -8.65 17.57
N TYR A 130 -1.15 -7.62 18.14
CA TYR A 130 -0.90 -7.15 19.49
C TYR A 130 -2.08 -7.41 20.43
N ALA A 131 -1.77 -7.83 21.66
CA ALA A 131 -2.74 -8.04 22.73
C ALA A 131 -2.20 -7.48 24.03
N ASN A 132 -2.87 -6.49 24.61
CA ASN A 132 -2.62 -6.03 25.98
C ASN A 132 -3.63 -6.70 26.91
N TYR A 133 -3.18 -7.66 27.72
CA TYR A 133 -4.02 -8.41 28.66
C TYR A 133 -3.91 -7.86 30.09
N GLY A 134 -3.61 -6.57 30.22
CA GLY A 134 -3.56 -5.73 31.42
C GLY A 134 -2.56 -6.09 32.52
N SER A 135 -2.26 -7.37 32.80
CA SER A 135 -1.09 -7.77 33.61
C SER A 135 0.20 -7.83 32.76
N GLY A 136 0.07 -7.79 31.44
CA GLY A 136 1.16 -7.72 30.47
C GLY A 136 0.65 -7.48 29.06
N ALA A 137 1.56 -7.58 28.10
CA ALA A 137 1.24 -7.50 26.68
C ALA A 137 2.05 -8.50 25.87
N VAL A 138 1.51 -8.92 24.71
CA VAL A 138 2.18 -9.78 23.75
C VAL A 138 2.00 -9.25 22.33
N ALA A 139 3.06 -9.34 21.53
CA ALA A 139 3.00 -9.15 20.08
C ALA A 139 3.40 -10.46 19.37
N VAL A 140 2.53 -10.96 18.49
CA VAL A 140 2.86 -12.05 17.56
C VAL A 140 3.37 -11.42 16.27
N CYS A 141 4.57 -11.79 15.85
CA CYS A 141 5.29 -11.13 14.77
C CYS A 141 5.71 -12.12 13.67
N ASN A 142 5.56 -11.72 12.40
CA ASN A 142 6.19 -12.42 11.28
C ASN A 142 7.63 -11.90 11.11
N GLU A 143 8.62 -12.78 11.16
CA GLU A 143 10.03 -12.42 11.00
C GLU A 143 10.51 -12.50 9.53
N ASP A 144 9.68 -13.01 8.62
CA ASP A 144 9.95 -13.23 7.19
C ASP A 144 9.20 -12.22 6.30
N PHE A 145 9.78 -11.05 6.05
CA PHE A 145 9.07 -9.99 5.30
C PHE A 145 8.98 -10.22 3.79
N ALA A 146 9.89 -11.00 3.21
CA ALA A 146 9.96 -11.23 1.77
C ALA A 146 9.07 -12.40 1.29
N ARG A 147 8.45 -13.13 2.21
CA ARG A 147 7.66 -14.32 1.89
C ARG A 147 6.30 -14.22 2.57
N PRO A 148 5.19 -14.18 1.81
CA PRO A 148 3.88 -13.86 2.34
C PRO A 148 3.38 -14.95 3.29
N LEU A 149 2.82 -14.51 4.41
CA LEU A 149 2.08 -15.25 5.40
C LEU A 149 0.94 -14.35 5.90
N LEU A 150 -0.16 -14.98 6.24
CA LEU A 150 -1.19 -14.40 7.08
C LEU A 150 -1.02 -14.98 8.48
N MET A 151 -0.99 -14.13 9.52
CA MET A 151 -0.84 -14.62 10.89
C MET A 151 -1.46 -13.72 11.95
N GLY A 152 -1.74 -14.29 13.12
CA GLY A 152 -2.26 -13.59 14.29
C GLY A 152 -3.34 -14.39 15.01
N PHE A 153 -4.30 -13.69 15.60
CA PHE A 153 -5.43 -14.30 16.32
C PHE A 153 -6.69 -14.28 15.44
N PRO A 154 -7.24 -15.43 15.05
CA PRO A 154 -8.48 -15.50 14.28
C PRO A 154 -9.68 -15.10 15.13
N GLY A 155 -10.77 -14.68 14.47
CA GLY A 155 -11.99 -14.25 15.14
C GLY A 155 -12.68 -15.40 15.90
N ARG A 156 -12.89 -15.22 17.21
CA ARG A 156 -13.74 -16.09 18.06
C ARG A 156 -14.60 -15.26 19.02
N ALA A 157 -15.64 -15.86 19.57
CA ALA A 157 -16.44 -15.24 20.63
C ALA A 157 -15.65 -15.09 21.94
N ASP A 158 -14.86 -16.11 22.33
CA ASP A 158 -14.01 -16.06 23.53
C ASP A 158 -12.79 -15.17 23.30
N LEU A 159 -12.68 -14.10 24.11
CA LEU A 159 -11.60 -13.11 24.05
C LEU A 159 -10.36 -13.53 24.85
N GLN A 160 -10.52 -14.39 25.86
CA GLN A 160 -9.44 -14.79 26.74
C GLN A 160 -8.65 -15.94 26.15
N THR A 161 -9.31 -16.88 25.47
CA THR A 161 -8.62 -17.99 24.82
C THR A 161 -8.54 -17.77 23.32
N ARG A 162 -7.32 -17.63 22.79
CA ARG A 162 -7.10 -17.48 21.34
C ARG A 162 -6.04 -18.43 20.81
N PRO A 163 -6.34 -19.19 19.74
CA PRO A 163 -5.28 -19.82 18.96
C PRO A 163 -4.45 -18.76 18.23
N ILE A 164 -3.19 -19.06 17.96
CA ILE A 164 -2.40 -18.34 16.97
C ILE A 164 -2.51 -19.11 15.67
N TRP A 165 -2.80 -18.42 14.57
CA TRP A 165 -2.82 -19.02 13.24
C TRP A 165 -1.66 -18.48 12.40
N VAL A 166 -1.05 -19.37 11.61
CA VAL A 166 -0.01 -19.09 10.62
C VAL A 166 -0.42 -19.75 9.31
N CYS A 167 -0.73 -18.95 8.31
CA CYS A 167 -1.39 -19.37 7.08
C CYS A 167 -0.54 -19.00 5.86
N SER A 168 -0.27 -19.99 5.01
CA SER A 168 0.46 -19.82 3.74
C SER A 168 -0.46 -19.54 2.55
N SER A 169 -1.77 -19.49 2.80
CA SER A 169 -2.81 -19.15 1.84
C SER A 169 -3.87 -18.24 2.48
N ASN A 170 -4.67 -17.61 1.64
CA ASN A 170 -5.86 -16.86 2.08
C ASN A 170 -6.87 -17.76 2.80
N ILE A 171 -7.62 -17.16 3.73
CA ILE A 171 -8.75 -17.75 4.44
C ILE A 171 -10.03 -17.20 3.80
N GLY A 172 -10.65 -17.97 2.91
CA GLY A 172 -11.71 -17.49 2.01
C GLY A 172 -12.87 -16.74 2.68
N TRP A 173 -13.27 -17.15 3.89
CA TRP A 173 -14.34 -16.50 4.68
C TRP A 173 -13.91 -15.19 5.38
N MET A 174 -12.62 -14.85 5.37
CA MET A 174 -12.04 -13.62 5.95
C MET A 174 -11.53 -12.66 4.87
N SER A 175 -11.69 -13.00 3.60
CA SER A 175 -11.08 -12.30 2.46
C SER A 175 -11.49 -10.84 2.30
N GLN A 176 -12.60 -10.40 2.90
CA GLN A 176 -13.01 -8.99 2.92
C GLN A 176 -12.25 -8.16 3.97
N GLN A 177 -11.66 -8.79 4.98
CA GLN A 177 -10.94 -8.13 6.07
C GLN A 177 -9.42 -8.30 5.97
N LEU A 178 -8.94 -9.18 5.08
CA LEU A 178 -7.55 -9.59 4.97
C LEU A 178 -7.14 -9.69 3.50
N ASP A 179 -5.88 -9.35 3.18
CA ASP A 179 -5.38 -9.37 1.80
C ASP A 179 -5.49 -10.78 1.19
N SER A 180 -6.21 -10.87 0.07
CA SER A 180 -6.58 -12.13 -0.56
C SER A 180 -5.46 -12.84 -1.31
N ARG A 181 -4.28 -12.21 -1.44
CA ARG A 181 -3.19 -12.65 -2.32
C ARG A 181 -2.09 -13.46 -1.63
N ILE A 182 -2.32 -13.92 -0.40
CA ILE A 182 -1.35 -14.79 0.27
C ILE A 182 -1.29 -16.12 -0.50
N VAL A 183 -0.17 -16.32 -1.19
CA VAL A 183 0.13 -17.51 -1.97
C VAL A 183 1.58 -17.90 -1.71
N ARG A 184 1.77 -18.98 -0.96
CA ARG A 184 3.09 -19.54 -0.64
C ARG A 184 3.05 -21.06 -0.78
N PRO A 185 3.09 -21.57 -2.03
CA PRO A 185 2.95 -22.99 -2.31
C PRO A 185 4.24 -23.75 -1.98
N ILE A 186 4.10 -25.04 -1.69
CA ILE A 186 5.21 -25.98 -1.46
C ILE A 186 5.09 -27.10 -2.47
N ALA A 187 5.99 -27.14 -3.44
CA ALA A 187 6.03 -28.14 -4.50
C ALA A 187 6.15 -29.58 -3.94
N PRO A 188 5.83 -30.63 -4.72
CA PRO A 188 6.09 -32.02 -4.36
C PRO A 188 7.55 -32.24 -3.94
N GLY A 189 7.78 -32.90 -2.81
CA GLY A 189 9.11 -33.08 -2.23
C GLY A 189 9.73 -31.80 -1.63
N GLY A 190 9.03 -30.67 -1.73
CA GLY A 190 9.49 -29.37 -1.28
C GLY A 190 9.43 -29.19 0.24
N TYR A 191 10.17 -28.19 0.72
CA TYR A 191 10.24 -27.81 2.12
C TYR A 191 10.18 -26.31 2.28
N ASP A 192 9.51 -25.84 3.33
CA ASP A 192 9.43 -24.42 3.66
C ASP A 192 9.58 -24.16 5.17
N LEU A 193 10.03 -22.95 5.52
CA LEU A 193 10.27 -22.46 6.88
C LEU A 193 9.52 -21.16 7.14
N TYR A 194 8.78 -21.10 8.25
CA TYR A 194 8.11 -19.90 8.74
C TYR A 194 8.75 -19.49 10.07
N HIS A 195 9.25 -18.26 10.15
CA HIS A 195 9.83 -17.70 11.37
C HIS A 195 8.85 -16.73 12.01
N ILE A 196 8.35 -17.11 13.19
CA ILE A 196 7.36 -16.34 13.95
C ILE A 196 7.97 -16.04 15.32
N SER A 197 7.63 -14.91 15.92
CA SER A 197 7.98 -14.65 17.32
C SER A 197 6.79 -14.16 18.13
N LEU A 198 6.73 -14.56 19.40
CA LEU A 198 5.89 -13.93 20.42
C LEU A 198 6.82 -13.09 21.30
N ARG A 199 6.43 -11.83 21.52
CA ARG A 199 7.24 -10.85 22.24
C ARG A 199 6.43 -10.30 23.40
N PHE A 200 6.89 -10.53 24.62
CA PHE A 200 6.15 -10.20 25.83
C PHE A 200 6.70 -8.92 26.47
N GLY A 201 5.81 -8.20 27.16
CA GLY A 201 6.15 -6.98 27.88
C GLY A 201 5.28 -6.74 29.09
N ALA A 202 5.69 -5.77 29.90
CA ALA A 202 4.92 -5.25 31.02
C ALA A 202 3.59 -4.61 30.55
N PRO A 203 2.62 -4.34 31.46
CA PRO A 203 1.32 -3.74 31.11
C PRO A 203 1.39 -2.46 30.27
N ALA A 204 2.42 -1.64 30.48
CA ALA A 204 2.63 -0.38 29.78
C ALA A 204 3.39 -0.53 28.45
N ALA A 205 3.85 -1.74 28.11
CA ALA A 205 4.49 -1.99 26.82
C ALA A 205 3.49 -1.70 25.71
N THR A 206 3.95 -1.00 24.67
CA THR A 206 3.19 -0.73 23.45
C THR A 206 3.64 -1.66 22.34
N GLN A 207 2.82 -1.82 21.29
CA GLN A 207 3.19 -2.55 20.08
C GLN A 207 4.59 -2.13 19.59
N LYS A 208 4.80 -0.82 19.41
CA LYS A 208 6.08 -0.24 18.98
C LYS A 208 7.25 -0.64 19.89
N SER A 209 7.07 -0.57 21.21
CA SER A 209 8.14 -0.92 22.16
C SER A 209 8.56 -2.40 22.08
N LEU A 210 7.62 -3.30 21.75
CA LEU A 210 7.88 -4.73 21.60
C LEU A 210 8.48 -5.09 20.24
N THR A 211 8.27 -4.25 19.23
CA THR A 211 8.61 -4.56 17.83
C THR A 211 9.64 -3.63 17.21
N ALA A 212 10.27 -2.74 17.97
CA ALA A 212 11.22 -1.75 17.44
C ALA A 212 12.35 -2.38 16.59
N ASP A 213 12.91 -3.53 16.98
CA ASP A 213 13.90 -4.26 16.17
C ASP A 213 13.30 -4.87 14.90
N LEU A 214 12.03 -5.29 14.93
CA LEU A 214 11.33 -5.81 13.76
C LEU A 214 11.10 -4.71 12.74
N LEU A 215 10.68 -3.52 13.18
CA LEU A 215 10.50 -2.35 12.30
C LEU A 215 11.84 -1.95 11.65
N LYS A 216 12.93 -1.91 12.43
CA LYS A 216 14.29 -1.68 11.88
C LYS A 216 14.73 -2.77 10.90
N LYS A 217 14.41 -4.04 11.17
CA LYS A 217 14.70 -5.14 10.25
C LYS A 217 13.90 -4.99 8.96
N PHE A 218 12.65 -4.51 9.02
CA PHE A 218 11.82 -4.26 7.85
C PHE A 218 12.40 -3.12 7.02
N GLU A 219 12.74 -1.99 7.65
CA GLU A 219 13.45 -0.88 7.00
C GLU A 219 14.76 -1.34 6.36
N ALA A 220 15.57 -2.16 7.05
CA ALA A 220 16.81 -2.70 6.48
C ALA A 220 16.55 -3.64 5.29
N THR A 221 15.40 -4.31 5.25
CA THR A 221 15.00 -5.18 4.13
C THR A 221 14.53 -4.36 2.93
N TYR A 222 13.87 -3.23 3.20
CA TYR A 222 13.29 -2.33 2.22
C TYR A 222 13.73 -0.89 2.50
N PRO A 223 15.02 -0.56 2.28
CA PRO A 223 15.57 0.73 2.69
C PRO A 223 14.92 1.87 1.92
N PRO A 224 14.67 3.03 2.55
CA PRO A 224 14.08 4.17 1.87
C PRO A 224 15.04 4.71 0.79
N THR A 225 14.55 4.81 -0.44
CA THR A 225 15.31 5.30 -1.60
C THR A 225 14.82 6.66 -2.11
N LEU A 226 13.62 7.10 -1.71
CA LEU A 226 13.08 8.39 -2.13
C LEU A 226 13.94 9.54 -1.60
N GLN A 227 14.46 10.36 -2.52
CA GLN A 227 15.25 11.54 -2.23
C GLN A 227 14.55 12.77 -2.81
N TRP A 228 13.58 13.30 -2.08
CA TRP A 228 12.86 14.52 -2.47
C TRP A 228 13.02 15.57 -1.38
N LYS A 229 13.73 16.67 -1.66
CA LYS A 229 14.02 17.71 -0.66
C LYS A 229 13.05 18.90 -0.72
N ASP A 230 12.44 19.13 -1.88
CA ASP A 230 11.52 20.24 -2.07
C ASP A 230 10.18 19.91 -1.40
N ARG A 231 9.86 20.64 -0.33
CA ARG A 231 8.65 20.44 0.50
C ARG A 231 7.61 21.52 0.30
N ARG A 232 7.80 22.39 -0.69
CA ARG A 232 6.82 23.43 -1.04
C ARG A 232 5.54 22.80 -1.60
N PRO A 233 4.40 23.50 -1.60
CA PRO A 233 3.15 22.92 -2.06
C PRO A 233 3.18 22.56 -3.56
N ILE A 234 2.29 21.67 -3.99
CA ILE A 234 2.12 21.25 -5.40
C ILE A 234 0.72 21.65 -5.86
N GLY A 235 0.61 22.34 -6.99
CA GLY A 235 -0.70 22.65 -7.56
C GLY A 235 -1.28 21.47 -8.34
N THR A 236 -2.58 21.25 -8.22
CA THR A 236 -3.36 20.37 -9.11
C THR A 236 -4.01 21.21 -10.18
N LEU A 237 -3.93 20.76 -11.44
CA LEU A 237 -4.55 21.44 -12.59
C LEU A 237 -5.50 20.47 -13.30
N HIS A 238 -6.77 20.85 -13.35
CA HIS A 238 -7.79 20.16 -14.13
C HIS A 238 -8.08 20.98 -15.38
N LEU A 239 -7.84 20.37 -16.54
CA LEU A 239 -8.10 20.98 -17.85
C LEU A 239 -9.46 20.58 -18.42
N ALA A 240 -9.96 19.42 -18.00
CA ALA A 240 -11.18 18.80 -18.46
C ALA A 240 -12.02 18.34 -17.28
N VAL A 241 -13.24 17.89 -17.58
CA VAL A 241 -14.19 17.32 -16.65
C VAL A 241 -15.03 16.26 -17.37
N SER A 242 -15.52 15.25 -16.64
CA SER A 242 -16.31 14.14 -17.20
C SER A 242 -17.83 14.33 -17.08
N GLU A 243 -18.32 15.40 -16.44
CA GLU A 243 -19.76 15.57 -16.31
C GLU A 243 -20.42 15.89 -17.66
N PRO A 244 -21.46 15.13 -18.07
CA PRO A 244 -22.02 15.17 -19.44
C PRO A 244 -22.42 16.56 -19.96
N GLN A 245 -22.82 17.48 -19.08
CA GLN A 245 -23.23 18.83 -19.47
C GLN A 245 -22.11 19.69 -20.05
N TYR A 246 -20.84 19.30 -19.87
CA TYR A 246 -19.68 20.02 -20.41
C TYR A 246 -19.18 19.41 -21.72
N HIS A 247 -19.80 18.33 -22.20
CA HIS A 247 -19.43 17.67 -23.44
C HIS A 247 -20.35 18.09 -24.59
N SER A 248 -19.78 18.22 -25.77
CA SER A 248 -20.53 18.46 -27.01
C SER A 248 -19.82 17.83 -28.20
N ALA A 249 -20.46 17.82 -29.37
CA ALA A 249 -19.81 17.34 -30.59
C ALA A 249 -18.54 18.14 -30.95
N SER A 250 -18.45 19.41 -30.53
CA SER A 250 -17.29 20.27 -30.75
C SER A 250 -16.34 20.34 -29.55
N ASN A 251 -16.75 19.86 -28.36
CA ASN A 251 -15.91 19.67 -27.18
C ASN A 251 -16.16 18.29 -26.53
N PRO A 252 -15.80 17.19 -27.19
CA PRO A 252 -16.08 15.88 -26.67
C PRO A 252 -15.28 15.52 -25.40
N ARG A 253 -14.21 16.27 -25.09
CA ARG A 253 -13.29 15.99 -23.97
C ARG A 253 -13.63 16.77 -22.69
N GLY A 254 -14.65 17.63 -22.72
CA GLY A 254 -15.05 18.43 -21.56
C GLY A 254 -14.08 19.55 -21.19
N TRP A 255 -13.30 20.06 -22.15
CA TRP A 255 -12.28 21.08 -21.88
C TRP A 255 -12.86 22.34 -21.22
N LEU A 256 -12.14 22.83 -20.21
CA LEU A 256 -12.37 24.10 -19.50
C LEU A 256 -13.78 24.26 -18.92
N MET A 257 -14.50 23.15 -18.68
CA MET A 257 -15.89 23.17 -18.23
C MET A 257 -16.79 24.03 -19.15
N GLU A 258 -16.50 24.06 -20.46
CA GLU A 258 -17.23 24.86 -21.42
C GLU A 258 -17.82 24.03 -22.57
N PRO A 259 -19.14 23.77 -22.57
CA PRO A 259 -19.76 22.91 -23.58
C PRO A 259 -19.72 23.52 -24.98
N THR A 260 -19.60 24.84 -25.08
CA THR A 260 -19.55 25.58 -26.35
C THR A 260 -18.15 25.70 -26.94
N MET A 261 -17.13 25.14 -26.28
CA MET A 261 -15.79 25.10 -26.85
C MET A 261 -15.82 24.37 -28.21
N ASP A 262 -15.02 24.84 -29.15
CA ASP A 262 -14.83 24.20 -30.44
C ASP A 262 -13.37 23.80 -30.60
N VAL A 263 -13.09 22.51 -30.54
CA VAL A 263 -11.77 21.94 -30.79
C VAL A 263 -11.66 21.24 -32.15
N VAL A 264 -12.73 21.30 -32.96
CA VAL A 264 -12.84 20.59 -34.23
C VAL A 264 -12.54 21.52 -35.42
N SER A 265 -13.01 22.78 -35.40
CA SER A 265 -12.69 23.72 -36.47
C SER A 265 -11.29 24.32 -36.31
N GLU A 266 -10.71 24.84 -37.39
CA GLU A 266 -9.41 25.52 -37.34
C GLU A 266 -9.45 26.78 -36.46
N ARG A 267 -10.50 27.59 -36.62
CA ARG A 267 -10.73 28.78 -35.79
C ARG A 267 -10.95 28.40 -34.33
N GLY A 268 -11.71 27.32 -34.09
CA GLY A 268 -11.93 26.76 -32.77
C GLY A 268 -10.63 26.35 -32.09
N ARG A 269 -9.79 25.54 -32.76
CA ARG A 269 -8.47 25.14 -32.25
C ARG A 269 -7.56 26.32 -31.92
N ALA A 270 -7.58 27.39 -32.73
CA ALA A 270 -6.81 28.59 -32.43
C ALA A 270 -7.33 29.30 -31.15
N ALA A 271 -8.64 29.35 -30.95
CA ALA A 271 -9.25 29.88 -29.73
C ALA A 271 -8.97 28.99 -28.50
N PHE A 272 -9.07 27.67 -28.66
CA PHE A 272 -8.71 26.68 -27.64
C PHE A 272 -7.25 26.86 -27.20
N ARG A 273 -6.30 26.92 -28.15
CA ARG A 273 -4.89 27.20 -27.87
C ARG A 273 -4.73 28.47 -27.04
N LYS A 274 -5.34 29.58 -27.46
CA LYS A 274 -5.25 30.84 -26.72
C LYS A 274 -5.72 30.66 -25.28
N ARG A 275 -6.85 30.00 -25.07
CA ARG A 275 -7.42 29.81 -23.73
C ARG A 275 -6.60 28.89 -22.83
N ILE A 276 -6.00 27.84 -23.39
CA ILE A 276 -5.09 26.97 -22.63
C ILE A 276 -3.80 27.72 -22.25
N MET A 277 -3.31 28.62 -23.10
CA MET A 277 -2.18 29.48 -22.74
C MET A 277 -2.55 30.52 -21.68
N ASP A 278 -3.72 31.17 -21.80
CA ASP A 278 -4.22 32.11 -20.79
C ASP A 278 -4.39 31.39 -19.43
N TYR A 279 -4.99 30.19 -19.45
CA TYR A 279 -5.11 29.31 -18.27
C TYR A 279 -3.75 28.98 -17.66
N ALA A 280 -2.74 28.67 -18.49
CA ALA A 280 -1.40 28.35 -18.01
C ALA A 280 -0.73 29.58 -17.37
N ASP A 281 -0.88 30.77 -17.97
CA ASP A 281 -0.36 32.02 -17.43
C ASP A 281 -1.00 32.37 -16.08
N GLU A 282 -2.32 32.20 -15.95
CA GLU A 282 -3.02 32.37 -14.68
C GLU A 282 -2.59 31.33 -13.64
N SER A 283 -2.47 30.06 -14.04
CA SER A 283 -2.01 28.98 -13.15
C SER A 283 -0.59 29.25 -12.64
N VAL A 284 0.33 29.71 -13.50
CA VAL A 284 1.69 30.09 -13.11
C VAL A 284 1.67 31.17 -12.03
N LYS A 285 0.82 32.18 -12.16
CA LYS A 285 0.66 33.23 -11.15
C LYS A 285 0.24 32.63 -9.80
N PHE A 286 -0.81 31.81 -9.75
CA PHE A 286 -1.27 31.20 -8.50
C PHE A 286 -0.21 30.27 -7.89
N LEU A 287 0.49 29.48 -8.71
CA LEU A 287 1.59 28.63 -8.27
C LEU A 287 2.73 29.45 -7.66
N GLN A 288 3.10 30.60 -8.25
CA GLN A 288 4.13 31.49 -7.72
C GLN A 288 3.69 32.17 -6.42
N GLU A 289 2.45 32.65 -6.34
CA GLU A 289 1.87 33.25 -5.12
C GLU A 289 1.87 32.27 -3.94
N MET A 290 1.61 30.98 -4.22
CA MET A 290 1.64 29.90 -3.24
C MET A 290 3.05 29.39 -2.93
N ASN A 291 4.10 29.98 -3.54
CA ASN A 291 5.47 29.48 -3.49
C ASN A 291 5.55 27.97 -3.84
N ALA A 292 4.76 27.51 -4.82
CA ALA A 292 4.69 26.11 -5.19
C ALA A 292 5.99 25.61 -5.82
N GLN A 293 6.26 24.32 -5.68
CA GLN A 293 7.38 23.69 -6.39
C GLN A 293 7.08 23.35 -7.83
N GLY A 294 5.80 23.22 -8.17
CA GLY A 294 5.36 22.71 -9.45
C GLY A 294 3.88 22.35 -9.45
N MET A 295 3.47 21.69 -10.52
CA MET A 295 2.09 21.27 -10.72
C MET A 295 1.97 19.85 -11.27
N VAL A 296 0.78 19.27 -11.10
CA VAL A 296 0.33 18.04 -11.74
C VAL A 296 -0.90 18.34 -12.58
N THR A 297 -0.83 18.10 -13.88
CA THR A 297 -1.99 18.11 -14.79
C THR A 297 -2.68 16.75 -14.75
N TRP A 298 -3.97 16.71 -14.44
CA TRP A 298 -4.69 15.44 -14.23
C TRP A 298 -5.11 14.76 -15.54
N ASP A 299 -5.51 15.52 -16.56
CA ASP A 299 -6.13 14.97 -17.78
C ASP A 299 -5.59 15.65 -19.02
N ILE A 300 -4.37 15.30 -19.42
CA ILE A 300 -3.76 15.87 -20.63
C ILE A 300 -4.45 15.35 -21.91
N GLU A 301 -5.11 14.20 -21.83
CA GLU A 301 -5.92 13.59 -22.88
C GLU A 301 -7.41 14.02 -22.83
N GLY A 302 -7.81 14.74 -21.79
CA GLY A 302 -9.20 15.12 -21.54
C GLY A 302 -10.05 13.97 -20.99
N GLU A 303 -11.32 14.24 -20.72
CA GLU A 303 -12.22 13.34 -19.99
C GLU A 303 -13.40 12.85 -20.86
N GLU A 304 -13.14 12.45 -22.11
CA GLU A 304 -14.21 12.02 -23.05
C GLU A 304 -15.08 10.87 -22.54
N TYR A 305 -14.52 9.95 -21.76
CA TYR A 305 -15.20 8.75 -21.30
C TYR A 305 -15.67 8.91 -19.86
N PRO A 306 -16.90 8.48 -19.52
CA PRO A 306 -17.37 8.54 -18.14
C PRO A 306 -16.59 7.59 -17.23
N GLN A 307 -16.70 7.81 -15.92
CA GLN A 307 -16.24 6.87 -14.91
C GLN A 307 -16.84 5.46 -15.14
N ALA A 308 -16.09 4.37 -15.00
CA ALA A 308 -14.73 4.26 -14.45
C ALA A 308 -13.58 4.37 -15.48
N THR A 309 -13.86 4.80 -16.71
CA THR A 309 -12.85 4.92 -17.79
C THR A 309 -12.16 6.28 -17.81
N THR A 310 -12.76 7.34 -17.24
CA THR A 310 -12.12 8.66 -17.14
C THR A 310 -10.76 8.58 -16.43
N TYR A 311 -9.97 9.66 -16.53
CA TYR A 311 -8.57 9.68 -16.12
C TYR A 311 -7.79 8.63 -16.90
N ILE A 312 -7.43 8.92 -18.16
CA ILE A 312 -6.73 7.94 -19.01
C ILE A 312 -5.33 7.67 -18.48
N GLY A 313 -4.61 8.73 -18.10
CA GLY A 313 -3.27 8.64 -17.53
C GLY A 313 -2.29 7.90 -18.43
N ASP A 314 -2.32 8.12 -19.74
CA ASP A 314 -1.35 7.60 -20.71
C ASP A 314 -0.95 8.71 -21.69
N PRO A 315 0.04 9.54 -21.32
CA PRO A 315 0.40 10.72 -22.12
C PRO A 315 0.89 10.37 -23.53
N ARG A 316 1.20 9.11 -23.81
CA ARG A 316 1.57 8.64 -25.15
C ARG A 316 0.37 8.62 -26.10
N LEU A 317 -0.85 8.62 -25.56
CA LEU A 317 -2.10 8.60 -26.30
C LEU A 317 -2.68 9.99 -26.55
N THR A 318 -2.11 11.07 -25.99
CA THR A 318 -2.61 12.45 -26.18
C THR A 318 -2.80 12.80 -27.66
N LYS A 319 -1.86 12.44 -28.54
CA LYS A 319 -2.00 12.68 -29.99
C LYS A 319 -3.24 12.04 -30.61
N THR A 320 -3.62 10.85 -30.13
CA THR A 320 -4.75 10.09 -30.66
C THR A 320 -6.05 10.53 -30.01
N LEU A 321 -6.04 10.75 -28.70
CA LEU A 321 -7.23 11.03 -27.90
C LEU A 321 -7.55 12.52 -27.83
N ALA A 322 -6.57 13.41 -27.91
CA ALA A 322 -6.76 14.86 -27.85
C ALA A 322 -5.78 15.56 -28.80
N PRO A 323 -5.91 15.37 -30.13
CA PRO A 323 -5.01 15.99 -31.11
C PRO A 323 -4.94 17.52 -30.98
N GLU A 324 -6.02 18.17 -30.53
CA GLU A 324 -6.07 19.60 -30.21
C GLU A 324 -5.13 19.99 -29.07
N MET A 325 -5.00 19.14 -28.04
CA MET A 325 -4.14 19.38 -26.89
C MET A 325 -2.70 18.95 -27.20
N ASP A 326 -2.52 17.84 -27.92
CA ASP A 326 -1.22 17.37 -28.40
C ASP A 326 -0.47 18.43 -29.20
N ALA A 327 -1.19 19.18 -30.05
CA ALA A 327 -0.64 20.24 -30.88
C ALA A 327 -0.08 21.43 -30.07
N ILE A 328 -0.50 21.59 -28.81
CA ILE A 328 -0.14 22.74 -27.97
C ILE A 328 0.51 22.35 -26.64
N ALA A 329 0.61 21.05 -26.33
CA ALA A 329 1.10 20.55 -25.05
C ALA A 329 2.53 21.01 -24.75
N ASP A 330 3.39 21.05 -25.77
CA ASP A 330 4.79 21.48 -25.59
C ASP A 330 4.86 22.95 -25.13
N GLU A 331 4.02 23.81 -25.71
CA GLU A 331 3.93 25.22 -25.31
C GLU A 331 3.30 25.38 -23.92
N TYR A 332 2.25 24.61 -23.62
CA TYR A 332 1.60 24.58 -22.33
C TYR A 332 2.59 24.24 -21.21
N PHE A 333 3.33 23.13 -21.32
CA PHE A 333 4.33 22.75 -20.31
C PHE A 333 5.53 23.69 -20.29
N LYS A 334 5.90 24.28 -21.43
CA LYS A 334 6.95 25.29 -21.50
C LYS A 334 6.65 26.52 -20.65
N LYS A 335 5.39 26.97 -20.55
CA LYS A 335 5.00 28.09 -19.67
C LYS A 335 5.43 27.88 -18.21
N PHE A 336 5.19 26.68 -17.67
CA PHE A 336 5.53 26.35 -16.29
C PHE A 336 7.04 26.20 -16.09
N THR A 337 7.72 25.53 -17.01
CA THR A 337 9.18 25.34 -16.90
C THR A 337 9.95 26.65 -17.08
N ASP A 338 9.51 27.55 -17.97
CA ASP A 338 10.07 28.90 -18.11
C ASP A 338 9.87 29.74 -16.84
N ALA A 339 8.80 29.47 -16.08
CA ALA A 339 8.54 30.08 -14.78
C ALA A 339 9.33 29.43 -13.61
N GLY A 340 10.21 28.45 -13.89
CA GLY A 340 11.01 27.75 -12.89
C GLY A 340 10.24 26.70 -12.07
N LEU A 341 9.05 26.31 -12.52
CA LEU A 341 8.19 25.33 -11.85
C LEU A 341 8.45 23.92 -12.40
N LYS A 342 8.39 22.91 -11.53
CA LYS A 342 8.36 21.51 -11.97
C LYS A 342 7.00 21.20 -12.61
N THR A 343 7.01 20.36 -13.64
CA THR A 343 5.80 19.88 -14.29
C THR A 343 5.51 18.44 -13.93
N GLY A 344 4.25 18.05 -14.08
CA GLY A 344 3.78 16.74 -13.66
C GLY A 344 2.47 16.34 -14.31
N LEU A 345 2.16 15.05 -14.18
CA LEU A 345 1.00 14.42 -14.77
C LEU A 345 0.38 13.37 -13.86
N CYS A 346 -0.93 13.20 -13.99
CA CYS A 346 -1.56 11.93 -13.65
C CYS A 346 -1.13 10.86 -14.65
N VAL A 347 -0.77 9.69 -14.15
CA VAL A 347 -0.52 8.49 -14.96
C VAL A 347 -1.23 7.30 -14.33
N ARG A 348 -1.54 6.29 -15.14
CA ARG A 348 -2.20 5.07 -14.69
C ARG A 348 -1.38 3.83 -15.00
N PRO A 349 -1.39 2.79 -14.15
CA PRO A 349 -0.77 1.51 -14.48
C PRO A 349 -1.55 0.69 -15.52
N GLN A 350 -2.83 1.00 -15.75
CA GLN A 350 -3.69 0.32 -16.71
C GLN A 350 -3.35 0.67 -18.17
N ILE A 351 -3.90 -0.13 -19.08
CA ILE A 351 -3.89 0.12 -20.52
C ILE A 351 -5.32 0.39 -20.98
N LEU A 352 -5.51 1.47 -21.72
CA LEU A 352 -6.77 1.77 -22.40
C LEU A 352 -6.99 0.76 -23.54
N ARG A 353 -8.17 0.14 -23.58
CA ARG A 353 -8.58 -0.76 -24.66
C ARG A 353 -9.88 -0.27 -25.30
N HIS A 354 -9.89 -0.26 -26.62
CA HIS A 354 -11.10 -0.10 -27.41
C HIS A 354 -11.59 -1.48 -27.85
N THR A 355 -12.79 -1.83 -27.43
CA THR A 355 -13.50 -3.03 -27.88
C THR A 355 -14.64 -2.60 -28.82
N ALA A 356 -15.29 -3.57 -29.48
CA ALA A 356 -16.48 -3.28 -30.28
C ALA A 356 -17.64 -2.71 -29.44
N ALA A 357 -17.65 -2.93 -28.13
CA ALA A 357 -18.75 -2.57 -27.23
C ALA A 357 -18.45 -1.35 -26.34
N ALA A 358 -17.19 -1.10 -25.99
CA ALA A 358 -16.80 -0.05 -25.04
C ALA A 358 -15.31 0.35 -25.15
N THR A 359 -14.99 1.51 -24.60
CA THR A 359 -13.61 1.88 -24.24
C THR A 359 -13.44 1.73 -22.73
N GLU A 360 -12.43 0.99 -22.30
CA GLU A 360 -12.24 0.64 -20.89
C GLU A 360 -10.76 0.63 -20.48
N GLN A 361 -10.52 0.90 -19.21
CA GLN A 361 -9.22 0.71 -18.56
C GLN A 361 -9.07 -0.76 -18.17
N THR A 362 -8.01 -1.43 -18.66
CA THR A 362 -7.75 -2.82 -18.34
C THR A 362 -6.57 -2.94 -17.36
N GLU A 363 -6.83 -3.59 -16.22
CA GLU A 363 -5.80 -3.96 -15.25
C GLU A 363 -4.75 -4.92 -15.83
N ILE A 364 -3.51 -4.80 -15.35
CA ILE A 364 -2.40 -5.65 -15.78
C ILE A 364 -2.00 -6.55 -14.63
N SER A 365 -2.18 -7.85 -14.79
CA SER A 365 -1.84 -8.83 -13.74
C SER A 365 -0.34 -9.13 -13.61
N ASP A 366 0.45 -8.92 -14.66
CA ASP A 366 1.90 -9.17 -14.67
C ASP A 366 2.65 -7.94 -14.11
N PRO A 367 3.29 -8.04 -12.93
CA PRO A 367 3.99 -6.91 -12.31
C PRO A 367 5.11 -6.33 -13.18
N ALA A 368 5.80 -7.16 -13.97
CA ALA A 368 6.88 -6.68 -14.83
C ALA A 368 6.34 -5.79 -15.97
N LYS A 369 5.14 -6.11 -16.47
CA LYS A 369 4.44 -5.27 -17.45
C LYS A 369 3.93 -3.98 -16.82
N VAL A 370 3.39 -4.02 -15.60
CA VAL A 370 2.99 -2.79 -14.87
C VAL A 370 4.19 -1.85 -14.74
N VAL A 371 5.35 -2.37 -14.31
CA VAL A 371 6.60 -1.59 -14.23
C VAL A 371 6.97 -0.98 -15.58
N GLY A 372 6.89 -1.76 -16.66
CA GLY A 372 7.16 -1.29 -18.02
C GLY A 372 6.24 -0.14 -18.44
N VAL A 373 4.92 -0.32 -18.25
CA VAL A 373 3.90 0.66 -18.63
C VAL A 373 4.07 1.98 -17.88
N LEU A 374 4.18 1.94 -16.55
CA LEU A 374 4.38 3.15 -15.75
C LEU A 374 5.69 3.86 -16.13
N TYR A 375 6.78 3.11 -16.25
CA TYR A 375 8.07 3.66 -16.66
C TYR A 375 8.00 4.33 -18.03
N ASP A 376 7.41 3.68 -19.04
CA ASP A 376 7.33 4.21 -20.39
C ASP A 376 6.47 5.49 -20.46
N LYS A 377 5.36 5.54 -19.71
CA LYS A 377 4.51 6.74 -19.58
C LYS A 377 5.28 7.90 -18.96
N MET A 378 5.94 7.66 -17.83
CA MET A 378 6.71 8.68 -17.10
C MET A 378 7.93 9.16 -17.92
N VAL A 379 8.64 8.26 -18.59
CA VAL A 379 9.77 8.63 -19.46
C VAL A 379 9.32 9.41 -20.68
N TYR A 380 8.19 9.05 -21.29
CA TYR A 380 7.62 9.82 -22.39
C TYR A 380 7.34 11.26 -21.94
N ALA A 381 6.60 11.42 -20.85
CA ALA A 381 6.27 12.74 -20.29
C ALA A 381 7.53 13.53 -19.90
N HIS A 382 8.51 12.89 -19.28
CA HIS A 382 9.77 13.53 -18.94
C HIS A 382 10.54 14.01 -20.18
N LYS A 383 10.68 13.15 -21.21
CA LYS A 383 11.42 13.49 -22.43
C LYS A 383 10.76 14.62 -23.22
N ARG A 384 9.44 14.67 -23.25
CA ARG A 384 8.71 15.67 -24.03
C ARG A 384 8.51 16.99 -23.27
N TRP A 385 8.17 16.91 -21.99
CA TRP A 385 7.68 18.05 -21.21
C TRP A 385 8.46 18.33 -19.92
N GLY A 386 9.52 17.56 -19.65
CA GLY A 386 10.34 17.72 -18.46
C GLY A 386 9.67 17.27 -17.16
N CYS A 387 8.56 16.52 -17.23
CA CYS A 387 7.80 16.12 -16.05
C CYS A 387 8.63 15.34 -15.03
N THR A 388 8.42 15.64 -13.75
CA THR A 388 9.06 14.98 -12.60
C THR A 388 8.11 14.73 -11.42
N LEU A 389 6.90 15.27 -11.45
CA LEU A 389 5.86 15.01 -10.46
C LEU A 389 4.81 14.07 -11.08
N PHE A 390 4.57 12.91 -10.49
CA PHE A 390 3.63 11.94 -11.04
C PHE A 390 2.63 11.50 -9.97
N TYR A 391 1.37 11.90 -10.13
CA TYR A 391 0.27 11.24 -9.43
C TYR A 391 -0.03 9.94 -10.15
N VAL A 392 -0.19 8.84 -9.41
CA VAL A 392 -0.54 7.54 -9.99
C VAL A 392 -1.94 7.16 -9.55
N ASP A 393 -2.88 7.34 -10.47
CA ASP A 393 -4.30 7.06 -10.26
C ASP A 393 -4.57 5.55 -10.29
N SER A 394 -5.44 5.09 -9.40
CA SER A 394 -5.93 3.71 -9.30
C SER A 394 -4.81 2.67 -9.41
N ASN A 395 -3.82 2.68 -8.50
CA ASN A 395 -2.73 1.70 -8.55
C ASN A 395 -3.12 0.29 -8.06
N GLY A 396 -4.11 -0.30 -8.72
CA GLY A 396 -4.78 -1.55 -8.37
C GLY A 396 -6.15 -1.29 -7.74
N ASP A 397 -6.81 -2.34 -7.25
CA ASP A 397 -8.02 -2.18 -6.43
C ASP A 397 -7.63 -1.50 -5.09
N PRO A 398 -8.46 -0.59 -4.54
CA PRO A 398 -8.16 0.07 -3.26
C PRO A 398 -7.97 -0.90 -2.09
N ASN A 399 -8.64 -2.06 -2.12
CA ASN A 399 -8.48 -3.11 -1.11
C ASN A 399 -7.30 -4.05 -1.43
N VAL A 400 -6.82 -4.03 -2.67
CA VAL A 400 -5.78 -4.93 -3.18
C VAL A 400 -4.80 -4.15 -4.08
N PRO A 401 -4.11 -3.13 -3.54
CA PRO A 401 -3.24 -2.28 -4.35
C PRO A 401 -2.06 -3.08 -4.88
N TYR A 402 -1.48 -2.65 -5.99
CA TYR A 402 -0.31 -3.31 -6.60
C TYR A 402 0.85 -3.50 -5.62
N ASP A 403 1.70 -4.52 -5.88
CA ASP A 403 2.87 -4.79 -5.04
C ASP A 403 3.80 -3.56 -5.01
N PRO A 404 4.21 -3.06 -3.83
CA PRO A 404 5.15 -1.95 -3.71
C PRO A 404 6.46 -2.14 -4.48
N ALA A 405 6.87 -3.38 -4.76
CA ALA A 405 8.02 -3.70 -5.61
C ALA A 405 7.90 -3.11 -7.03
N ILE A 406 6.68 -2.90 -7.53
CA ILE A 406 6.45 -2.21 -8.80
C ILE A 406 7.01 -0.79 -8.74
N PHE A 407 6.64 -0.03 -7.71
CA PHE A 407 7.08 1.35 -7.53
C PHE A 407 8.57 1.46 -7.25
N HIS A 408 9.13 0.55 -6.45
CA HIS A 408 10.58 0.41 -6.28
C HIS A 408 11.28 0.25 -7.62
N ASN A 409 10.82 -0.69 -8.46
CA ASN A 409 11.43 -0.97 -9.75
C ASN A 409 11.27 0.18 -10.75
N VAL A 410 10.14 0.89 -10.74
CA VAL A 410 9.93 2.12 -11.53
C VAL A 410 10.91 3.21 -11.08
N ALA A 411 11.01 3.49 -9.78
CA ALA A 411 11.92 4.49 -9.22
C ALA A 411 13.39 4.17 -9.55
N VAL A 412 13.81 2.90 -9.42
CA VAL A 412 15.15 2.45 -9.83
C VAL A 412 15.39 2.66 -11.32
N LYS A 413 14.44 2.33 -12.20
CA LYS A 413 14.57 2.53 -13.65
C LYS A 413 14.65 4.01 -14.03
N LEU A 414 13.82 4.87 -13.42
CA LEU A 414 13.86 6.31 -13.63
C LEU A 414 15.22 6.89 -13.20
N LYS A 415 15.69 6.53 -11.99
CA LYS A 415 17.00 6.96 -11.49
C LYS A 415 18.15 6.51 -12.39
N LYS A 416 18.14 5.27 -12.87
CA LYS A 416 19.13 4.76 -13.85
C LYS A 416 19.12 5.53 -15.17
N SER A 417 17.99 6.13 -15.51
CA SER A 417 17.82 6.98 -16.70
C SER A 417 18.13 8.46 -16.44
N GLY A 418 18.64 8.80 -15.26
CA GLY A 418 18.96 10.17 -14.87
C GLY A 418 17.74 11.01 -14.45
N ILE A 419 16.58 10.38 -14.24
CA ILE A 419 15.33 11.07 -13.91
C ILE A 419 15.12 11.00 -12.39
N SER A 420 15.10 12.16 -11.73
CA SER A 420 14.65 12.29 -10.35
C SER A 420 13.17 12.68 -10.37
N ALA A 421 12.32 11.79 -9.88
CA ALA A 421 10.87 11.98 -9.88
C ALA A 421 10.26 11.76 -8.50
N LEU A 422 9.19 12.48 -8.21
CA LEU A 422 8.28 12.22 -7.10
C LEU A 422 7.09 11.43 -7.64
N ILE A 423 6.89 10.22 -7.10
CA ILE A 423 5.75 9.36 -7.44
C ILE A 423 4.78 9.38 -6.26
N MET A 424 3.52 9.66 -6.53
CA MET A 424 2.43 9.85 -5.56
C MET A 424 1.28 8.89 -5.88
N PRO A 425 1.38 7.61 -5.48
CA PRO A 425 0.32 6.63 -5.72
C PRO A 425 -0.88 6.86 -4.82
N GLU A 426 -2.08 6.66 -5.37
CA GLU A 426 -3.37 6.81 -4.69
C GLU A 426 -3.58 5.79 -3.56
N HIS A 427 -3.23 4.53 -3.80
CA HIS A 427 -3.33 3.46 -2.83
C HIS A 427 -1.96 3.10 -2.25
N GLN A 428 -1.95 2.69 -0.99
CA GLN A 428 -0.71 2.61 -0.23
C GLN A 428 -0.69 1.51 0.83
N ASN A 429 0.52 1.12 1.20
CA ASN A 429 0.84 0.40 2.43
C ASN A 429 2.22 0.85 2.92
N THR A 430 2.70 0.31 4.03
CA THR A 430 3.95 0.77 4.65
C THR A 430 5.13 0.82 3.70
N ARG A 431 5.34 -0.20 2.87
CA ARG A 431 6.50 -0.31 1.98
C ARG A 431 6.48 0.70 0.84
N TYR A 432 5.32 1.24 0.45
CA TYR A 432 5.27 2.32 -0.55
C TYR A 432 6.14 3.52 -0.17
N TYR A 433 6.17 3.86 1.12
CA TYR A 433 6.93 4.99 1.66
C TYR A 433 8.45 4.81 1.61
N ALA A 434 8.96 3.63 1.23
CA ALA A 434 10.38 3.47 0.95
C ALA A 434 10.77 4.22 -0.33
N ASP A 435 9.92 4.21 -1.36
CA ASP A 435 10.27 4.68 -2.71
C ASP A 435 9.38 5.83 -3.22
N THR A 436 8.25 6.09 -2.53
CA THR A 436 7.20 7.02 -2.98
C THR A 436 6.70 7.91 -1.84
N ALA A 437 5.88 8.92 -2.18
CA ALA A 437 5.14 9.73 -1.22
C ALA A 437 3.66 9.63 -1.58
N PRO A 438 2.93 8.64 -1.01
CA PRO A 438 1.52 8.42 -1.33
C PRO A 438 0.66 9.67 -1.30
N TYR A 439 -0.33 9.67 -2.18
CA TYR A 439 -1.39 10.67 -2.22
C TYR A 439 -2.40 10.38 -1.11
N ASP A 440 -2.81 11.43 -0.41
CA ASP A 440 -3.79 11.38 0.66
C ASP A 440 -4.75 12.58 0.52
N GLU A 441 -5.91 12.52 1.17
CA GLU A 441 -6.88 13.60 1.12
C GLU A 441 -7.35 14.03 2.50
N LEU A 442 -7.38 15.35 2.73
CA LEU A 442 -7.86 15.91 3.98
C LEU A 442 -9.36 15.63 4.19
N ARG A 443 -10.16 15.57 3.12
CA ARG A 443 -11.60 15.23 3.20
C ARG A 443 -11.86 13.83 3.74
N LEU A 444 -10.86 12.93 3.65
CA LEU A 444 -10.90 11.59 4.22
C LEU A 444 -10.34 11.54 5.65
N GLY A 445 -10.04 12.70 6.25
CA GLY A 445 -9.54 12.83 7.61
C GLY A 445 -8.03 12.67 7.76
N VAL A 446 -7.28 12.60 6.65
CA VAL A 446 -5.81 12.46 6.69
C VAL A 446 -5.15 13.83 6.77
N THR A 447 -4.52 14.11 7.91
CA THR A 447 -3.84 15.40 8.18
C THR A 447 -2.32 15.30 8.15
N THR A 448 -1.74 14.10 8.14
CA THR A 448 -0.29 13.87 8.16
C THR A 448 0.02 12.41 7.78
N THR A 449 1.25 12.13 7.31
CA THR A 449 1.68 10.72 7.19
C THR A 449 1.52 9.99 8.52
N PRO A 450 0.90 8.78 8.53
CA PRO A 450 0.63 8.05 9.76
C PRO A 450 1.90 7.80 10.61
N ALA A 451 1.72 7.77 11.93
CA ALA A 451 2.84 7.66 12.87
C ALA A 451 3.55 6.30 12.78
N ASP A 452 2.79 5.22 12.54
CA ASP A 452 3.30 3.86 12.35
C ASP A 452 4.15 3.74 11.07
N ILE A 453 3.84 4.51 10.03
CA ILE A 453 4.72 4.65 8.86
C ILE A 453 6.04 5.30 9.25
N ARG A 454 6.01 6.39 10.03
CA ARG A 454 7.22 7.08 10.50
C ARG A 454 8.03 6.29 11.51
N ASP A 455 7.41 5.33 12.18
CA ASP A 455 8.10 4.38 13.04
C ASP A 455 8.99 3.40 12.25
N VAL A 456 8.66 3.16 10.97
CA VAL A 456 9.47 2.37 10.04
C VAL A 456 10.39 3.27 9.21
N TYR A 457 9.87 4.37 8.68
CA TYR A 457 10.57 5.30 7.81
C TYR A 457 10.47 6.71 8.38
N PRO A 458 11.38 7.14 9.28
CA PRO A 458 11.28 8.43 9.97
C PRO A 458 11.22 9.66 9.04
N GLY A 459 11.76 9.56 7.83
CA GLY A 459 11.73 10.61 6.81
C GLY A 459 10.54 10.54 5.83
N ALA A 460 9.60 9.61 6.03
CA ALA A 460 8.42 9.46 5.20
C ALA A 460 7.48 10.68 5.30
N PHE A 461 6.86 10.98 4.17
CA PHE A 461 5.94 12.09 3.99
C PHE A 461 4.89 11.71 2.93
N SER A 462 3.73 12.37 2.99
CA SER A 462 2.61 12.20 2.05
C SER A 462 2.43 13.46 1.22
N ALA A 463 1.79 13.32 0.05
CA ALA A 463 1.23 14.43 -0.71
C ALA A 463 -0.27 14.52 -0.40
N ILE A 464 -0.68 15.50 0.41
CA ILE A 464 -2.04 15.59 0.95
C ILE A 464 -2.83 16.65 0.18
N TYR A 465 -3.86 16.22 -0.56
CA TYR A 465 -4.82 17.11 -1.16
C TYR A 465 -5.72 17.75 -0.09
N ALA A 466 -5.50 19.04 0.12
CA ALA A 466 -6.11 19.85 1.16
C ALA A 466 -7.46 20.52 0.79
N PRO A 467 -7.71 20.97 -0.47
CA PRO A 467 -8.82 21.87 -0.79
C PRO A 467 -10.26 21.37 -0.64
N ASP A 468 -10.49 20.13 -0.21
CA ASP A 468 -11.84 19.58 0.02
C ASP A 468 -12.08 19.20 1.48
N GLY A 469 -11.10 19.43 2.35
CA GLY A 469 -11.16 19.07 3.76
C GLY A 469 -11.35 20.27 4.69
N PRO A 470 -11.57 20.01 5.99
CA PRO A 470 -11.85 21.06 6.96
C PRO A 470 -10.55 21.75 7.44
N LEU A 471 -9.97 22.61 6.59
CA LEU A 471 -8.70 23.31 6.83
C LEU A 471 -8.64 24.07 8.16
N ASP A 472 -9.69 24.81 8.53
CA ASP A 472 -9.72 25.57 9.78
C ASP A 472 -9.69 24.66 11.02
N LYS A 473 -10.40 23.53 10.96
CA LYS A 473 -10.46 22.55 12.05
C LYS A 473 -9.10 21.87 12.25
N ASP A 474 -8.45 21.52 11.15
CA ASP A 474 -7.24 20.70 11.16
C ASP A 474 -5.94 21.52 10.98
N HIS A 475 -6.04 22.85 11.06
CA HIS A 475 -4.94 23.80 10.83
C HIS A 475 -3.65 23.41 11.57
N ASP A 476 -3.71 23.23 12.90
CA ASP A 476 -2.53 22.93 13.72
C ASP A 476 -1.92 21.56 13.39
N ALA A 477 -2.76 20.58 13.04
CA ALA A 477 -2.30 19.26 12.61
C ALA A 477 -1.55 19.35 11.28
N LEU A 478 -2.06 20.14 10.33
CA LEU A 478 -1.47 20.38 9.03
C LEU A 478 -0.17 21.21 9.13
N VAL A 479 -0.11 22.22 10.02
CA VAL A 479 1.13 22.94 10.33
C VAL A 479 2.19 21.97 10.84
N ALA A 480 1.82 21.07 11.75
CA ALA A 480 2.74 20.05 12.26
C ALA A 480 3.16 19.05 11.18
N ALA A 481 2.27 18.70 10.25
CA ALA A 481 2.54 17.85 9.09
C ALA A 481 3.58 18.48 8.15
N VAL A 482 3.38 19.74 7.77
CA VAL A 482 4.31 20.51 6.92
C VAL A 482 5.68 20.68 7.60
N LYS A 483 5.72 20.91 8.92
CA LYS A 483 6.99 20.92 9.69
C LYS A 483 7.73 19.58 9.57
N ARG A 484 7.00 18.46 9.62
CA ARG A 484 7.56 17.10 9.45
C ARG A 484 7.89 16.74 8.00
N GLY A 485 7.46 17.55 7.03
CA GLY A 485 7.82 17.41 5.62
C GLY A 485 6.71 16.88 4.72
N ASP A 486 5.48 16.74 5.22
CA ASP A 486 4.30 16.49 4.36
C ASP A 486 4.11 17.65 3.38
N ILE A 487 3.66 17.33 2.17
CA ILE A 487 3.42 18.29 1.09
C ILE A 487 1.91 18.47 0.95
N LEU A 488 1.41 19.68 1.11
CA LEU A 488 0.02 19.98 0.75
C LEU A 488 -0.11 20.22 -0.76
N MET A 489 -1.09 19.56 -1.36
CA MET A 489 -1.55 19.84 -2.71
C MET A 489 -2.74 20.82 -2.66
N PHE A 490 -2.86 21.68 -3.67
CA PHE A 490 -3.89 22.72 -3.73
C PHE A 490 -4.39 22.95 -5.16
N ARG A 491 -5.55 23.60 -5.35
CA ARG A 491 -6.03 23.93 -6.70
C ARG A 491 -5.22 25.08 -7.29
N GLY A 492 -4.41 24.75 -8.30
CA GLY A 492 -3.50 25.71 -8.94
C GLY A 492 -4.07 26.40 -10.18
N TRP A 493 -5.31 26.10 -10.56
CA TRP A 493 -5.89 26.50 -11.85
C TRP A 493 -6.88 27.66 -11.80
N TRP A 494 -7.16 28.18 -10.61
CA TRP A 494 -7.98 29.38 -10.37
C TRP A 494 -7.68 29.92 -8.96
N ALA A 495 -8.21 31.11 -8.65
CA ALA A 495 -8.11 31.73 -7.33
C ALA A 495 -9.03 31.06 -6.30
N ASP A 496 -8.71 29.81 -5.93
CA ASP A 496 -9.47 29.06 -4.95
C ASP A 496 -9.49 29.78 -3.59
N PRO A 497 -10.67 30.04 -2.98
CA PRO A 497 -10.77 30.72 -1.69
C PRO A 497 -10.08 29.98 -0.53
N GLN A 498 -9.72 28.71 -0.71
CA GLN A 498 -8.96 27.93 0.28
C GLN A 498 -7.44 28.14 0.19
N ASN A 499 -6.92 28.63 -0.93
CA ASN A 499 -5.48 28.85 -1.12
C ASN A 499 -4.84 29.76 -0.05
N PRO A 500 -5.48 30.85 0.42
CA PRO A 500 -4.97 31.65 1.53
C PRO A 500 -4.81 30.87 2.85
N GLN A 501 -5.71 29.94 3.15
CA GLN A 501 -5.62 29.11 4.36
C GLN A 501 -4.44 28.13 4.27
N ILE A 502 -4.24 27.51 3.09
CA ILE A 502 -3.08 26.65 2.83
C ILE A 502 -1.77 27.44 2.93
N SER A 503 -1.72 28.64 2.36
CA SER A 503 -0.57 29.55 2.50
C SER A 503 -0.26 29.85 3.97
N LYS A 504 -1.28 30.14 4.77
CA LYS A 504 -1.13 30.39 6.19
C LYS A 504 -0.54 29.19 6.94
N ILE A 505 -0.93 27.96 6.57
CA ILE A 505 -0.35 26.74 7.15
C ILE A 505 1.17 26.66 6.89
N TYR A 506 1.63 26.97 5.67
CA TYR A 506 3.08 26.99 5.38
C TYR A 506 3.81 28.10 6.13
N GLN A 507 3.22 29.29 6.22
CA GLN A 507 3.78 30.42 6.99
C GLN A 507 3.93 30.05 8.48
N ASP A 508 2.89 29.49 9.10
CA ASP A 508 2.91 29.06 10.50
C ASP A 508 3.83 27.83 10.71
N ALA A 509 4.10 27.07 9.65
CA ALA A 509 5.11 26.03 9.61
C ALA A 509 6.55 26.56 9.49
N GLY A 510 6.73 27.85 9.17
CA GLY A 510 8.02 28.47 8.93
C GLY A 510 8.64 28.06 7.58
N ARG A 511 7.82 27.84 6.56
CA ARG A 511 8.23 27.42 5.20
C ARG A 511 7.82 28.39 4.11
#